data_AF-A0A7W2TDI8-F1
#
_entry.id   AF-A0A7W2TDI8-F1
#
_cell.length_a   1.000
_cell.length_b   1.000
_cell.length_c   1.000
_cell.angle_alpha   90.00
_cell.angle_beta   90.00
_cell.angle_gamma   90.00
#
_symmetry.space_group_name_H-M   'P 1'
#
loop_
_entity.id
_entity.type
_entity.pdbx_description
1 polymer ?
#
loop_
_entity_poly.entity_id
_entity_poly.type
_entity_poly.pdbx_seq_one_letter_code
_entity_poly.pdbx_strand_id
1 'polypeptide(L)'
;FIGLDTHKTFTKVAYNEDQRGTKSVHLGKILSDKRDALKLAKLLKSEDLTSIYVPEPEDEAERDLSRARETGMKDLKEAKYQLKALLL
;
A
#
# COMPACT_ATOMS: atom_id res chain seq x y z
N PHE A 1 -4.04 -0.22 -2.43
CA PHE A 1 -2.63 -0.08 -2.06
C PHE A 1 -2.11 -1.30 -1.33
N ILE A 2 -0.92 -1.80 -1.67
CA ILE A 2 -0.23 -2.82 -0.87
C ILE A 2 0.85 -2.12 -0.06
N GLY A 3 0.80 -2.26 1.27
CA GLY A 3 1.84 -1.84 2.18
C GLY A 3 2.76 -3.00 2.53
N LEU A 4 4.06 -2.79 2.36
CA LEU A 4 5.11 -3.72 2.77
C LEU A 4 5.90 -3.08 3.91
N ASP A 5 5.90 -3.71 5.08
CA ASP A 5 6.71 -3.29 6.23
C ASP A 5 7.81 -4.33 6.46
N THR A 6 9.04 -4.00 6.03
CA THR A 6 10.19 -4.90 6.07
C THR A 6 10.95 -4.77 7.37
N HIS A 7 11.06 -5.88 8.09
CA HIS A 7 11.90 -6.07 9.26
C HIS A 7 13.12 -6.95 8.93
N LYS A 8 14.09 -7.04 9.85
CA LYS A 8 15.32 -7.85 9.69
C LYS A 8 15.10 -9.31 9.28
N THR A 9 13.92 -9.88 9.55
CA THR A 9 13.65 -11.31 9.38
C THR A 9 12.37 -11.62 8.62
N PHE A 10 11.51 -10.62 8.38
CA PHE A 10 10.23 -10.81 7.70
C PHE A 10 9.75 -9.50 7.09
N THR A 11 8.88 -9.58 6.09
CA THR A 11 8.09 -8.47 5.57
C THR A 11 6.62 -8.69 5.93
N LYS A 12 5.99 -7.75 6.61
CA LYS A 12 4.53 -7.75 6.78
C LYS A 12 3.88 -7.21 5.53
N VAL A 13 2.78 -7.85 5.14
CA VAL A 13 1.98 -7.41 4.00
C VAL A 13 0.61 -6.99 4.50
N ALA A 14 0.18 -5.81 4.08
CA ALA A 14 -1.19 -5.36 4.22
C ALA A 14 -1.66 -4.80 2.88
N TYR A 15 -2.95 -4.83 2.60
CA TYR A 15 -3.51 -4.04 1.51
C TYR A 15 -4.69 -3.20 2.01
N ASN A 16 -4.93 -2.09 1.33
CA ASN A 16 -6.12 -1.28 1.49
C ASN A 16 -6.83 -1.18 0.14
N GLU A 17 -8.14 -1.36 0.14
CA GLU A 17 -8.98 -1.06 -1.01
C GLU A 17 -9.07 0.46 -1.17
N ASP A 18 -9.18 0.94 -2.41
CA ASP A 18 -9.12 2.36 -2.77
C ASP A 18 -10.42 3.14 -2.42
N GLN A 19 -11.19 2.62 -1.46
CA GLN A 19 -12.47 3.17 -1.03
C GLN A 19 -12.33 3.86 0.32
N ARG A 20 -13.11 4.91 0.53
CA ARG A 20 -13.01 5.73 1.73
C ARG A 20 -13.49 4.96 2.97
N GLY A 21 -12.61 4.76 3.95
CA GLY A 21 -12.95 4.15 5.24
C GLY A 21 -12.76 2.63 5.31
N THR A 22 -12.23 1.99 4.27
CA THR A 22 -11.84 0.58 4.33
C THR A 22 -10.66 0.41 5.28
N LYS A 23 -10.81 -0.54 6.22
CA LYS A 23 -9.74 -0.93 7.11
C LYS A 23 -8.68 -1.68 6.30
N SER A 24 -7.41 -1.40 6.57
CA SER A 24 -6.31 -2.16 5.99
C SER A 24 -6.46 -3.65 6.36
N VAL A 25 -6.46 -4.51 5.36
CA VAL A 25 -6.45 -5.96 5.52
C VAL A 25 -5.00 -6.41 5.67
N HIS A 26 -4.69 -7.00 6.81
CA HIS A 26 -3.36 -7.57 7.06
C HIS A 26 -3.32 -9.02 6.57
N LEU A 27 -2.43 -9.29 5.61
CA LEU A 27 -2.24 -10.62 5.02
C LEU A 27 -1.22 -11.48 5.81
N GLY A 28 -0.57 -10.90 6.82
CA GLY A 28 0.36 -11.59 7.70
C GLY A 28 1.82 -11.25 7.43
N LYS A 29 2.73 -12.14 7.84
CA LYS A 29 4.18 -11.99 7.73
C LYS A 29 4.73 -12.98 6.71
N ILE A 30 5.55 -12.49 5.80
CA ILE A 30 6.37 -13.29 4.89
C ILE A 30 7.78 -13.31 5.45
N LEU A 31 8.32 -14.49 5.73
CA LEU A 31 9.70 -14.63 6.20
C LEU A 31 10.68 -14.28 5.08
N SER A 32 11.76 -13.58 5.45
CA SER A 32 12.78 -13.10 4.51
C SER A 32 14.05 -13.95 4.60
N ASP A 33 13.92 -15.26 4.89
CA ASP A 33 15.07 -16.13 5.06
C ASP A 33 15.55 -16.75 3.74
N LYS A 34 16.78 -17.30 3.74
CA LYS A 34 17.39 -17.89 2.54
C LYS A 34 16.58 -19.09 2.02
N ARG A 35 15.88 -19.83 2.88
CA ARG A 35 15.13 -21.03 2.50
C ARG A 35 13.87 -20.65 1.73
N ASP A 36 13.16 -19.62 2.19
CA ASP A 36 11.97 -19.11 1.53
C ASP A 36 12.31 -18.46 0.19
N ALA A 37 13.42 -17.71 0.10
CA ALA A 37 13.91 -17.19 -1.16
C ALA A 37 14.22 -18.30 -2.18
N LEU A 38 14.86 -19.40 -1.73
CA LEU A 38 15.12 -20.57 -2.57
C LEU A 38 13.83 -21.29 -3.00
N LYS A 39 12.82 -21.35 -2.12
CA LYS A 39 11.51 -21.92 -2.42
C LYS A 39 10.78 -21.08 -3.49
N LEU A 40 10.78 -19.76 -3.34
CA LEU A 40 10.25 -18.82 -4.34
C LEU A 40 10.95 -18.98 -5.69
N ALA A 41 12.28 -19.06 -5.71
CA ALA A 41 13.04 -19.25 -6.95
C ALA A 41 12.71 -20.59 -7.64
N LYS A 42 12.46 -21.65 -6.88
CA LYS A 42 12.02 -22.94 -7.43
C LYS A 42 10.63 -22.84 -8.04
N LEU A 43 9.66 -22.24 -7.34
CA LEU A 43 8.30 -22.03 -7.83
C LEU A 43 8.28 -21.15 -9.10
N LEU A 44 9.13 -20.12 -9.14
CA LEU A 44 9.31 -19.29 -10.32
C LEU A 44 9.84 -20.09 -11.51
N LYS A 45 10.84 -20.95 -11.26
CA LYS A 45 11.44 -21.80 -12.31
C LYS A 45 10.47 -22.87 -12.82
N SER A 46 9.57 -23.38 -11.97
CA SER A 46 8.55 -24.35 -12.37
C SER A 46 7.29 -23.72 -12.94
N GLU A 47 7.25 -22.38 -13.07
CA GLU A 47 6.05 -21.63 -13.52
C GLU A 47 4.81 -21.87 -12.64
N ASP A 48 5.00 -22.34 -11.40
CA ASP A 48 3.93 -22.57 -10.41
C ASP A 48 3.48 -21.25 -9.73
N LEU A 49 4.03 -20.10 -10.13
CA LEU A 49 3.61 -18.78 -9.66
C LEU A 49 2.64 -18.15 -10.66
N THR A 50 1.45 -17.79 -10.18
CA THR A 50 0.52 -16.96 -10.94
C THR A 50 1.05 -15.53 -11.02
N SER A 51 1.30 -15.04 -12.24
CA SER A 51 1.66 -13.63 -12.44
C SER A 51 0.51 -12.74 -12.01
N ILE A 52 0.84 -11.66 -11.31
CA ILE A 52 -0.10 -10.59 -11.01
C ILE A 52 0.14 -9.42 -11.97
N TYR A 53 -0.90 -8.64 -12.23
CA TYR A 53 -0.75 -7.37 -12.92
C TYR A 53 0.06 -6.40 -12.05
N VAL A 54 1.15 -5.88 -12.59
CA VAL A 54 1.92 -4.79 -11.99
C VAL A 54 1.54 -3.51 -12.74
N PRO A 55 0.95 -2.52 -12.07
CA PRO A 55 0.52 -1.28 -12.72
C PRO A 55 1.68 -0.56 -13.42
N GLU A 56 1.40 0.00 -14.60
CA GLU A 56 2.37 0.80 -15.35
C GLU A 56 2.49 2.22 -14.74
N PRO A 57 3.55 2.99 -15.08
CA PRO A 57 3.73 4.34 -14.55
C PRO A 57 2.50 5.25 -14.76
N GLU A 58 1.76 5.07 -15.84
CA GLU A 58 0.53 5.78 -16.17
C GLU A 58 -0.59 5.49 -15.15
N ASP A 59 -0.79 4.21 -14.79
CA ASP A 59 -1.76 3.80 -13.77
C ASP A 59 -1.39 4.34 -12.38
N GLU A 60 -0.08 4.44 -12.08
CA GLU A 60 0.39 5.02 -10.82
C GLU A 60 0.19 6.54 -10.81
N ALA A 61 0.39 7.23 -11.93
CA ALA A 61 0.19 8.67 -12.05
C ALA A 61 -1.26 9.09 -11.80
N GLU A 62 -2.24 8.35 -12.34
CA GLU A 62 -3.66 8.60 -12.05
C GLU A 62 -3.98 8.40 -10.56
N ARG A 63 -3.43 7.35 -9.95
CA ARG A 63 -3.63 7.07 -8.53
C ARG A 63 -2.90 8.09 -7.64
N ASP A 64 -1.75 8.59 -8.05
CA ASP A 64 -1.01 9.65 -7.36
C ASP A 64 -1.79 10.97 -7.39
N LEU A 65 -2.42 11.31 -8.52
CA LEU A 65 -3.31 12.45 -8.61
C LEU A 65 -4.51 12.32 -7.66
N SER A 66 -5.13 11.14 -7.61
CA SER A 66 -6.23 10.85 -6.67
C SER A 66 -5.80 11.06 -5.21
N ARG A 67 -4.63 10.52 -4.82
CA ARG A 67 -4.02 10.68 -3.49
C ARG A 67 -3.69 12.14 -3.16
N ALA A 68 -3.11 12.88 -4.11
CA ALA A 68 -2.77 14.28 -3.94
C ALA A 68 -4.03 15.12 -3.69
N ARG A 69 -5.11 14.86 -4.45
CA ARG A 69 -6.40 15.50 -4.23
C ARG A 69 -6.98 15.17 -2.85
N GLU A 70 -6.90 13.92 -2.42
CA GLU A 70 -7.42 13.52 -1.10
C GLU A 70 -6.69 14.24 0.02
N THR A 71 -5.35 14.25 -0.04
CA THR A 71 -4.50 14.97 0.93
C THR A 71 -4.87 16.44 0.97
N GLY A 72 -4.95 17.11 -0.18
CA GLY A 72 -5.34 18.52 -0.26
C GLY A 72 -6.74 18.82 0.28
N MET A 73 -7.71 17.91 0.08
CA MET A 73 -9.07 18.05 0.64
C MET A 73 -9.09 17.88 2.16
N LYS A 74 -8.26 16.98 2.71
CA LYS A 74 -8.09 16.81 4.14
C LYS A 74 -7.45 18.05 4.77
N ASP A 75 -6.38 18.55 4.18
CA ASP A 75 -5.67 19.75 4.64
C ASP A 75 -6.58 20.99 4.60
N LEU A 76 -7.35 21.15 3.52
CA LEU A 76 -8.35 22.22 3.41
C LEU A 76 -9.39 22.13 4.54
N LYS A 77 -9.87 20.92 4.84
CA LYS A 77 -10.85 20.69 5.90
C LYS A 77 -10.26 21.04 7.28
N GLU A 78 -9.04 20.61 7.55
CA GLU A 78 -8.32 20.93 8.80
C GLU A 78 -8.09 22.43 8.94
N ALA A 79 -7.59 23.10 7.89
CA ALA A 79 -7.39 24.55 7.88
C ALA A 79 -8.68 25.33 8.16
N LYS A 80 -9.82 24.89 7.59
CA LYS A 80 -11.14 25.47 7.89
C LYS A 80 -11.54 25.32 9.36
N TYR A 81 -11.23 24.18 9.99
CA TYR A 81 -11.49 24.00 11.43
C TYR A 81 -10.60 24.89 12.29
N GLN A 82 -9.30 24.99 11.96
CA GLN A 82 -8.37 25.86 12.68
C GLN A 82 -8.81 27.33 12.61
N LEU A 83 -9.20 27.80 11.42
CA LEU A 83 -9.70 29.16 11.25
C LEU A 83 -10.98 29.41 12.08
N LYS A 84 -11.91 28.45 12.10
CA LYS A 84 -13.11 28.54 12.93
C LYS A 84 -12.78 28.59 14.42
N ALA A 85 -11.82 27.78 14.88
CA ALA A 85 -11.39 27.76 16.27
C ALA A 85 -10.69 29.04 16.73
N LEU A 86 -10.11 29.83 15.81
CA LEU A 86 -9.57 31.16 16.12
C LEU A 86 -10.64 32.26 16.19
N LEU A 87 -11.78 32.05 15.53
CA LEU A 87 -12.86 33.03 15.39
C LEU A 87 -14.05 32.78 16.33
N LEU A 88 -13.95 31.76 17.19
CA LEU A 88 -14.92 31.34 18.21
C LEU A 88 -14.23 31.26 19.57
#